data_AF-A0A378FYH9-F1
#
_entry.id   AF-A0A378FYH9-F1
#
_cell.length_a   1.000
_cell.length_b   1.000
_cell.length_c   1.000
_cell.angle_alpha   90.00
_cell.angle_beta   90.00
_cell.angle_gamma   90.00
#
_symmetry.space_group_name_H-M   'P 1'
#
loop_
_entity.id
_entity.type
_entity.pdbx_description
1 polymer ?
#
loop_
_entity_poly.entity_id
_entity_poly.type
_entity_poly.pdbx_seq_one_letter_code
_entity_poly.pdbx_strand_id
1 'polypeptide(L)'
;MNHFILSDSRKCIGCQACEVACVMAHNEEQHVLTPQRFLPRITVIKAEGQRNAITCRHCEDAPCVRSCPNDAIAQSGDSVQVRQEKCIGCKSCMVACPFGVMQVVVTPQAAGLVKASAHKCDLCQGREAGPACVENCPAQALTLADDETLITLAKQRRLRSACQEVQPWQRATPLCSQPNAGAKVRQMAMTPPRGEPDKLAAEVRKSHFEEIYQPFTPQQAQQQAARCLTCGEHSICEWTCPLHNHIPQWIELVKAGNIAAAVALSHQTNCLPEITGRVCPQDRLCEGACTLRDESGAVTIGNIERYISDQALASGWRPDLSQVKPSGKRVAIIGAGPAGLACADMLVRHGVQPVVFDRHPEIGGLLTFGIPAFKLDKSLLARRRAIFSEMGIRFELNCEVGKDISMATLLADYDAVFVGAGTYRSMKAGLPNEEAPGVYDALPFLIANTKQVMGLAASAQEPLCQHRRAERGGAGRGDTAMDCVRTALRHGAAR
;
A
#
# COMPACT_ATOMS: atom_id res chain seq x y z
N MET A 1 40.54 -4.28 7.89
CA MET A 1 40.02 -3.82 6.58
C MET A 1 38.62 -3.28 6.81
N ASN A 2 38.07 -2.41 5.96
CA ASN A 2 36.73 -1.87 6.24
C ASN A 2 35.63 -2.91 5.97
N HIS A 3 34.62 -2.94 6.85
CA HIS A 3 33.40 -3.72 6.67
C HIS A 3 32.52 -3.13 5.58
N PHE A 4 31.86 -4.00 4.80
CA PHE A 4 30.88 -3.56 3.80
C PHE A 4 29.87 -4.65 3.51
N ILE A 5 28.77 -4.28 2.86
CA ILE A 5 27.71 -5.22 2.51
C ILE A 5 27.97 -5.75 1.09
N LEU A 6 28.17 -7.05 0.97
CA LEU A 6 28.26 -7.77 -0.30
C LEU A 6 26.87 -8.21 -0.77
N SER A 7 26.60 -8.09 -2.07
CA SER A 7 25.36 -8.53 -2.71
C SER A 7 25.62 -9.63 -3.74
N ASP A 8 24.91 -10.76 -3.64
CA ASP A 8 24.90 -11.85 -4.62
C ASP A 8 23.70 -11.71 -5.58
N SER A 9 23.97 -11.22 -6.79
CA SER A 9 22.94 -11.00 -7.82
C SER A 9 22.20 -12.28 -8.24
N ARG A 10 22.78 -13.46 -8.01
CA ARG A 10 22.18 -14.75 -8.37
C ARG A 10 21.11 -15.21 -7.38
N LYS A 11 21.08 -14.59 -6.20
CA LYS A 11 20.08 -14.82 -5.15
C LYS A 11 19.08 -13.68 -5.04
N CYS A 12 19.44 -12.47 -5.50
CA CYS A 12 18.59 -11.30 -5.38
C CYS A 12 17.31 -11.43 -6.22
N ILE A 13 16.15 -11.34 -5.56
CA ILE A 13 14.83 -11.29 -6.21
C ILE A 13 14.34 -9.86 -6.47
N GLY A 14 15.11 -8.84 -6.08
CA GLY A 14 14.76 -7.44 -6.29
C GLY A 14 13.50 -6.98 -5.52
N CYS A 15 13.22 -7.56 -4.35
CA CYS A 15 11.99 -7.31 -3.61
C CYS A 15 11.95 -5.98 -2.82
N GLN A 16 13.04 -5.21 -2.81
CA GLN A 16 13.19 -3.95 -2.07
C GLN A 16 12.99 -4.03 -0.54
N ALA A 17 12.85 -5.22 0.05
CA ALA A 17 12.77 -5.36 1.51
C ALA A 17 14.00 -4.82 2.24
N CYS A 18 15.17 -4.88 1.60
CA CYS A 18 16.38 -4.26 2.14
C CYS A 18 16.32 -2.72 2.17
N GLU A 19 15.60 -2.08 1.25
CA GLU A 19 15.37 -0.63 1.26
C GLU A 19 14.41 -0.25 2.38
N VAL A 20 13.29 -0.98 2.49
CA VAL A 20 12.28 -0.79 3.54
C VAL A 20 12.92 -0.96 4.92
N ALA A 21 13.62 -2.06 5.17
CA ALA A 21 14.32 -2.31 6.44
C ALA A 21 15.38 -1.24 6.73
N CYS A 22 16.08 -0.75 5.71
CA CYS A 22 17.03 0.35 5.89
C CYS A 22 16.32 1.63 6.33
N VAL A 23 15.19 1.99 5.73
CA VAL A 23 14.44 3.19 6.14
C VAL A 23 13.89 3.03 7.55
N MET A 24 13.29 1.89 7.88
CA MET A 24 12.72 1.65 9.22
C MET A 24 13.76 1.73 10.32
N ALA A 25 14.91 1.07 10.16
CA ALA A 25 16.00 1.11 11.14
C ALA A 25 16.54 2.53 11.39
N HIS A 26 16.40 3.45 10.42
CA HIS A 26 16.81 4.85 10.56
C HIS A 26 15.67 5.79 10.96
N ASN A 27 14.49 5.25 11.27
CA ASN A 27 13.32 5.97 11.75
C ASN A 27 12.69 5.24 12.94
N GLU A 28 13.53 4.77 13.88
CA GLU A 28 13.08 4.15 15.14
C GLU A 28 12.16 2.93 14.95
N GLU A 29 12.42 2.14 13.90
CA GLU A 29 11.60 0.99 13.50
C GLU A 29 10.14 1.36 13.13
N GLN A 30 9.91 2.63 12.75
CA GLN A 30 8.61 3.12 12.33
C GLN A 30 8.51 3.34 10.82
N HIS A 31 7.27 3.26 10.31
CA HIS A 31 6.94 3.64 8.95
C HIS A 31 6.99 5.17 8.79
N VAL A 32 7.72 5.64 7.78
CA VAL A 32 7.63 7.02 7.33
C VAL A 32 6.37 7.24 6.50
N LEU A 33 5.61 8.29 6.84
CA LEU A 33 4.29 8.55 6.25
C LEU A 33 4.33 9.26 4.89
N THR A 34 5.51 9.71 4.45
CA THR A 34 5.66 10.53 3.24
C THR A 34 6.75 9.98 2.33
N PRO A 35 6.54 9.90 1.00
CA PRO A 35 7.56 9.43 0.07
C PRO A 35 8.89 10.17 0.16
N GLN A 36 8.88 11.47 0.48
CA GLN A 36 10.08 12.30 0.61
C GLN A 36 10.99 11.87 1.77
N ARG A 37 10.45 11.14 2.75
CA ARG A 37 11.21 10.60 3.88
C ARG A 37 11.67 9.16 3.63
N PHE A 38 11.24 8.52 2.55
CA PHE A 38 11.70 7.19 2.16
C PHE A 38 13.06 7.31 1.50
N LEU A 39 14.11 7.39 2.33
CA LEU A 39 15.48 7.67 1.91
C LEU A 39 16.38 6.49 2.28
N PRO A 40 16.26 5.34 1.59
CA PRO A 40 17.09 4.18 1.87
C PRO A 40 18.55 4.46 1.53
N ARG A 41 19.46 3.90 2.32
CA ARG A 41 20.93 4.04 2.14
C ARG A 41 21.54 2.88 1.33
N ILE A 42 20.67 2.02 0.81
CA ILE A 42 20.90 0.88 -0.08
C ILE A 42 19.87 0.99 -1.20
N THR A 43 20.20 0.62 -2.43
CA THR A 43 19.27 0.74 -3.56
C THR A 43 19.25 -0.54 -4.39
N VAL A 44 18.07 -1.06 -4.67
CA VAL A 44 17.86 -2.19 -5.57
C VAL A 44 17.72 -1.67 -6.99
N ILE A 45 18.52 -2.22 -7.90
CA ILE A 45 18.40 -1.99 -9.33
C ILE A 45 17.85 -3.26 -9.99
N LYS A 46 16.87 -3.05 -10.88
CA LYS A 46 16.33 -4.04 -11.80
C LYS A 46 16.58 -3.56 -13.22
N ALA A 47 17.33 -4.31 -14.01
CA ALA A 47 17.59 -3.99 -15.41
C ALA A 47 17.83 -5.27 -16.20
N GLU A 48 17.16 -5.42 -17.36
CA GLU A 48 17.39 -6.54 -18.30
C GLU A 48 17.38 -7.94 -17.63
N GLY A 49 16.45 -8.16 -16.69
CA GLY A 49 16.34 -9.42 -15.93
C GLY A 49 17.40 -9.63 -14.84
N GLN A 50 18.38 -8.73 -14.72
CA GLN A 50 19.33 -8.67 -13.61
C GLN A 50 18.73 -7.90 -12.44
N ARG A 51 18.99 -8.40 -11.23
CA ARG A 51 18.51 -7.82 -9.97
C ARG A 51 19.68 -7.77 -9.02
N ASN A 52 20.00 -6.59 -8.50
CA ASN A 52 21.09 -6.45 -7.55
C ASN A 52 20.85 -5.29 -6.59
N ALA A 53 21.35 -5.40 -5.37
CA ALA A 53 21.39 -4.30 -4.44
C ALA A 53 22.76 -3.61 -4.52
N ILE A 54 22.74 -2.28 -4.55
CA ILE A 54 23.90 -1.40 -4.58
C ILE A 54 24.07 -0.79 -3.20
N THR A 55 25.27 -0.96 -2.65
CA THR A 55 25.63 -0.61 -1.27
C THR A 55 26.93 0.18 -1.23
N CYS A 56 27.13 0.96 -0.17
CA CYS A 56 28.43 1.56 0.08
C CYS A 56 29.47 0.47 0.36
N ARG A 57 30.65 0.62 -0.26
CA ARG A 57 31.79 -0.29 -0.06
C ARG A 57 32.70 0.10 1.09
N HIS A 58 32.44 1.23 1.77
CA HIS A 58 33.28 1.78 2.83
C HIS A 58 34.78 1.65 2.50
N CYS A 59 35.21 2.18 1.35
CA CYS A 59 36.57 1.93 0.85
C CYS A 59 37.64 2.33 1.87
N GLU A 60 38.72 1.56 1.98
CA GLU A 60 39.87 1.90 2.82
C GLU A 60 40.47 3.25 2.38
N ASP A 61 40.78 3.38 1.09
CA ASP A 61 41.21 4.64 0.49
C ASP A 61 40.01 5.40 -0.14
N ALA A 62 39.09 5.88 0.70
CA ALA A 62 37.82 6.45 0.26
C ALA A 62 37.93 7.78 -0.50
N PRO A 63 37.52 7.86 -1.79
CA PRO A 63 37.50 9.13 -2.53
C PRO A 63 36.51 10.16 -1.95
N CYS A 64 35.41 9.69 -1.35
CA CYS A 64 34.43 10.58 -0.71
C CYS A 64 34.97 11.26 0.56
N VAL A 65 35.93 10.65 1.25
CA VAL A 65 36.65 11.28 2.38
C VAL A 65 37.59 12.36 1.85
N ARG A 66 38.46 12.00 0.88
CA ARG A 66 39.44 12.93 0.28
C ARG A 66 38.83 14.15 -0.40
N SER A 67 37.63 14.00 -0.94
CA SER A 67 36.90 15.07 -1.64
C SER A 67 36.05 15.94 -0.72
N CYS A 68 35.95 15.63 0.58
CA CYS A 68 35.13 16.38 1.52
C CYS A 68 35.87 17.64 2.02
N PRO A 69 35.41 18.86 1.70
CA PRO A 69 36.15 20.08 2.06
C PRO A 69 35.96 20.51 3.52
N ASN A 70 35.02 19.91 4.26
CA ASN A 70 34.65 20.33 5.63
C ASN A 70 34.83 19.21 6.66
N ASP A 71 35.60 18.16 6.32
CA ASP A 71 35.84 16.96 7.16
C ASP A 71 34.55 16.34 7.73
N ALA A 72 33.46 16.44 6.96
CA ALA A 72 32.17 15.86 7.30
C ALA A 72 32.14 14.36 7.03
N ILE A 73 33.07 13.83 6.24
CA ILE A 73 33.17 12.40 5.93
C ILE A 73 34.53 11.93 6.42
N ALA A 74 34.56 10.93 7.29
CA ALA A 74 35.79 10.43 7.89
C ALA A 74 35.71 8.92 8.14
N GLN A 75 36.87 8.27 8.25
CA GLN A 75 36.93 6.89 8.72
C GLN A 75 36.67 6.84 10.24
N SER A 76 35.86 5.88 10.67
CA SER A 76 35.49 5.66 12.07
C SER A 76 35.43 4.15 12.32
N GLY A 77 36.45 3.61 13.00
CA GLY A 77 36.67 2.18 13.08
C GLY A 77 36.82 1.57 11.68
N ASP A 78 36.18 0.43 11.44
CA ASP A 78 36.24 -0.30 10.16
C ASP A 78 35.23 0.21 9.12
N SER A 79 34.81 1.47 9.18
CA SER A 79 33.84 2.02 8.24
C SER A 79 34.02 3.51 7.99
N VAL A 80 33.72 3.96 6.77
CA VAL A 80 33.60 5.40 6.46
C VAL A 80 32.26 5.89 7.00
N GLN A 81 32.21 7.08 7.63
CA GLN A 81 31.00 7.67 8.22
C GLN A 81 30.80 9.14 7.83
N VAL A 82 29.54 9.60 7.86
CA VAL A 82 29.16 11.00 7.58
C VAL A 82 28.67 11.66 8.86
N ARG A 83 29.33 12.73 9.28
CA ARG A 83 28.95 13.62 10.37
C ARG A 83 27.97 14.67 9.85
N GLN A 84 26.68 14.44 10.06
CA GLN A 84 25.60 15.23 9.47
C GLN A 84 25.62 16.70 9.92
N GLU A 85 26.19 16.99 11.10
CA GLU A 85 26.39 18.32 11.67
C GLU A 85 27.44 19.15 10.92
N LYS A 86 28.44 18.50 10.28
CA LYS A 86 29.48 19.17 9.49
C LYS A 86 29.15 19.23 7.99
N CYS A 87 28.19 18.44 7.52
CA CYS A 87 27.90 18.35 6.09
C CYS A 87 27.23 19.64 5.58
N ILE A 88 27.84 20.27 4.58
CA ILE A 88 27.33 21.47 3.91
C ILE A 88 26.59 21.16 2.59
N GLY A 89 26.42 19.89 2.24
CA GLY A 89 25.67 19.50 1.04
C GLY A 89 26.30 19.89 -0.31
N CYS A 90 27.61 20.12 -0.38
CA CYS A 90 28.30 20.60 -1.59
C CYS A 90 28.37 19.59 -2.76
N LYS A 91 27.92 18.35 -2.56
CA LYS A 91 27.86 17.25 -3.56
C LYS A 91 29.21 16.75 -4.08
N SER A 92 30.35 17.28 -3.63
CA SER A 92 31.70 16.81 -4.01
C SER A 92 31.84 15.29 -3.88
N CYS A 93 31.37 14.73 -2.77
CA CYS A 93 31.43 13.28 -2.51
C CYS A 93 30.57 12.44 -3.46
N MET A 94 29.51 13.00 -4.05
CA MET A 94 28.68 12.30 -5.05
C MET A 94 29.46 12.09 -6.34
N VAL A 95 30.14 13.15 -6.80
CA VAL A 95 30.95 13.11 -8.02
C VAL A 95 32.19 12.24 -7.83
N ALA A 96 32.80 12.29 -6.64
CA ALA A 96 33.99 11.50 -6.34
C ALA A 96 33.72 10.00 -6.18
N CYS A 97 32.48 9.58 -5.96
CA CYS A 97 32.17 8.17 -5.67
C CYS A 97 32.16 7.33 -6.96
N PRO A 98 33.11 6.40 -7.16
CA PRO A 98 33.17 5.61 -8.40
C PRO A 98 32.03 4.58 -8.49
N PHE A 99 31.32 4.32 -7.40
CA PHE A 99 30.22 3.37 -7.33
C PHE A 99 28.83 4.04 -7.36
N GLY A 100 28.77 5.38 -7.40
CA GLY A 100 27.50 6.12 -7.44
C GLY A 100 26.61 5.98 -6.19
N VAL A 101 27.17 5.50 -5.06
CA VAL A 101 26.41 5.21 -3.83
C VAL A 101 26.25 6.41 -2.90
N MET A 102 27.04 7.47 -3.10
CA MET A 102 26.91 8.71 -2.34
C MET A 102 25.75 9.51 -2.90
N GLN A 103 24.81 9.87 -2.02
CA GLN A 103 23.67 10.71 -2.36
C GLN A 103 23.69 11.97 -1.51
N VAL A 104 23.09 13.06 -1.98
CA VAL A 104 22.76 14.23 -1.16
C VAL A 104 21.26 14.35 -1.13
N VAL A 105 20.69 14.25 0.06
CA VAL A 105 19.25 14.41 0.28
C VAL A 105 18.99 15.81 0.77
N VAL A 106 17.82 16.33 0.44
CA VAL A 106 17.35 17.63 0.91
C VAL A 106 16.20 17.39 1.86
N THR A 107 16.40 17.71 3.13
CA THR A 107 15.38 17.55 4.17
C THR A 107 14.81 18.91 4.56
N PRO A 108 13.47 19.04 4.69
CA PRO A 108 12.87 20.26 5.19
C PRO A 108 13.21 20.47 6.67
N GLN A 109 13.50 21.72 7.04
CA GLN A 109 13.72 22.18 8.41
C GLN A 109 12.59 23.15 8.84
N ALA A 110 12.59 23.52 10.12
CA ALA A 110 11.69 24.55 10.64
C ALA A 110 11.87 25.88 9.88
N ALA A 111 10.82 26.70 9.88
CA ALA A 111 10.78 28.02 9.23
C ALA A 111 11.01 28.02 7.69
N GLY A 112 10.69 26.91 7.00
CA GLY A 112 10.77 26.85 5.53
C GLY A 112 12.19 26.73 4.97
N LEU A 113 13.19 26.51 5.84
CA LEU A 113 14.56 26.22 5.42
C LEU A 113 14.69 24.76 5.00
N VAL A 114 15.73 24.45 4.23
CA VAL A 114 16.08 23.09 3.82
C VAL A 114 17.54 22.81 4.17
N LYS A 115 17.83 21.58 4.60
CA LYS A 115 19.19 21.10 4.82
C LYS A 115 19.54 20.08 3.75
N ALA A 116 20.57 20.37 2.97
CA ALA A 116 21.18 19.42 2.06
C ALA A 116 22.28 18.65 2.80
N SER A 117 22.18 17.33 2.85
CA SER A 117 23.13 16.50 3.59
C SER A 117 23.48 15.20 2.86
N ALA A 118 24.74 14.80 2.95
CA ALA A 118 25.24 13.59 2.29
C ALA A 118 24.74 12.33 3.02
N HIS A 119 24.19 11.40 2.26
CA HIS A 119 23.68 10.10 2.72
C HIS A 119 24.45 8.98 2.02
N LYS A 120 24.77 7.95 2.81
CA LYS A 120 25.34 6.66 2.38
C LYS A 120 25.07 5.63 3.46
N CYS A 121 25.24 4.35 3.15
CA CYS A 121 25.22 3.29 4.17
C CYS A 121 26.23 3.62 5.28
N ASP A 122 25.80 3.47 6.53
CA ASP A 122 26.57 3.61 7.76
C ASP A 122 26.71 2.27 8.49
N LEU A 123 26.30 1.17 7.84
CA LEU A 123 26.22 -0.18 8.41
C LEU A 123 25.29 -0.29 9.63
N CYS A 124 24.31 0.62 9.76
CA CYS A 124 23.45 0.72 10.94
C CYS A 124 24.26 0.81 12.24
N GLN A 125 25.32 1.65 12.24
CA GLN A 125 26.18 1.83 13.40
C GLN A 125 25.34 2.19 14.65
N GLY A 126 25.49 1.39 15.72
CA GLY A 126 24.70 1.53 16.95
C GLY A 126 23.57 0.51 17.10
N ARG A 127 23.24 -0.26 16.06
CA ARG A 127 22.28 -1.37 16.13
C ARG A 127 23.00 -2.68 16.45
N GLU A 128 22.64 -3.34 17.55
CA GLU A 128 23.28 -4.58 18.02
C GLU A 128 23.17 -5.74 17.02
N ALA A 129 22.02 -5.88 16.37
CA ALA A 129 21.78 -6.90 15.34
C ALA A 129 22.50 -6.62 13.99
N GLY A 130 23.26 -5.52 13.90
CA GLY A 130 23.98 -5.13 12.68
C GLY A 130 23.07 -4.53 11.60
N PRO A 131 23.50 -4.54 10.32
CA PRO A 131 22.77 -3.90 9.24
C PRO A 131 21.38 -4.52 8.99
N ALA A 132 20.32 -3.73 9.20
CA ALA A 132 18.93 -4.18 9.08
C ALA A 132 18.60 -4.77 7.70
N CYS A 133 19.24 -4.27 6.63
CA CYS A 133 19.05 -4.78 5.28
C CYS A 133 19.60 -6.21 5.08
N VAL A 134 20.65 -6.59 5.80
CA VAL A 134 21.23 -7.95 5.73
C VAL A 134 20.33 -8.92 6.45
N GLU A 135 19.91 -8.57 7.67
CA GLU A 135 18.99 -9.37 8.50
C GLU A 135 17.66 -9.63 7.79
N ASN A 136 17.07 -8.60 7.19
CA ASN A 136 15.75 -8.68 6.56
C ASN A 136 15.77 -9.16 5.11
N CYS A 137 16.91 -9.66 4.59
CA CYS A 137 16.98 -10.13 3.21
C CYS A 137 16.33 -11.53 3.06
N PRO A 138 15.12 -11.66 2.49
CA PRO A 138 14.39 -12.95 2.44
C PRO A 138 15.07 -14.00 1.56
N ALA A 139 15.94 -13.56 0.65
CA ALA A 139 16.64 -14.40 -0.31
C ALA A 139 18.09 -14.68 0.10
N GLN A 140 18.53 -14.14 1.25
CA GLN A 140 19.92 -14.24 1.74
C GLN A 140 20.93 -13.84 0.66
N ALA A 141 20.59 -12.77 -0.07
CA ALA A 141 21.42 -12.21 -1.13
C ALA A 141 22.43 -11.19 -0.58
N LEU A 142 22.22 -10.70 0.64
CA LEU A 142 23.08 -9.72 1.30
C LEU A 142 23.89 -10.37 2.41
N THR A 143 25.15 -9.98 2.55
CA THR A 143 26.03 -10.47 3.62
C THR A 143 26.96 -9.35 4.06
N LEU A 144 27.11 -9.15 5.37
CA LEU A 144 28.15 -8.28 5.90
C LEU A 144 29.50 -8.97 5.69
N ALA A 145 30.37 -8.38 4.88
CA ALA A 145 31.68 -8.90 4.57
C ALA A 145 32.74 -8.26 5.47
N ASP A 146 33.56 -9.13 6.05
CA ASP A 146 34.75 -8.85 6.83
C ASP A 146 35.95 -9.61 6.24
N ASP A 147 37.10 -9.53 6.90
CA ASP A 147 38.34 -10.17 6.47
C ASP A 147 38.20 -11.69 6.34
N GLU A 148 37.55 -12.33 7.31
CA GLU A 148 37.33 -13.78 7.31
C GLU A 148 36.44 -14.22 6.13
N THR A 149 35.37 -13.46 5.88
CA THR A 149 34.46 -13.68 4.75
C THR A 149 35.22 -13.59 3.42
N LEU A 150 36.07 -12.57 3.25
CA LEU A 150 36.85 -12.38 2.02
C LEU A 150 37.90 -13.47 1.81
N ILE A 151 38.62 -13.87 2.86
CA ILE A 151 39.58 -14.98 2.82
C ILE A 151 38.87 -16.27 2.40
N THR A 152 37.70 -16.55 3.00
CA THR A 152 36.89 -17.72 2.68
C THR A 152 36.43 -17.70 1.22
N LEU A 153 35.90 -16.57 0.74
CA LEU A 153 35.49 -16.41 -0.66
C LEU A 153 36.66 -16.53 -1.64
N ALA A 154 37.85 -16.04 -1.28
CA ALA A 154 39.05 -16.20 -2.10
C ALA A 154 39.49 -17.68 -2.16
N LYS A 155 39.46 -18.40 -1.02
CA LYS A 155 39.76 -19.83 -0.95
C LYS A 155 38.78 -20.66 -1.81
N GLN A 156 37.48 -20.40 -1.71
CA GLN A 156 36.46 -21.06 -2.53
C GLN A 156 36.66 -20.80 -4.03
N ARG A 157 37.01 -19.56 -4.43
CA ARG A 157 37.32 -19.23 -5.81
C ARG A 157 38.54 -20.01 -6.32
N ARG A 158 39.63 -20.05 -5.55
CA ARG A 158 40.84 -20.83 -5.89
C ARG A 158 40.53 -22.31 -6.08
N LEU A 159 39.76 -22.91 -5.17
CA LEU A 159 39.33 -24.31 -5.26
C LEU A 159 38.49 -24.55 -6.51
N ARG A 160 37.50 -23.69 -6.79
CA ARG A 160 36.65 -23.83 -7.98
C ARG A 160 37.45 -23.74 -9.28
N SER A 161 38.38 -22.79 -9.38
CA SER A 161 39.26 -22.67 -10.54
C SER A 161 40.15 -23.89 -10.72
N ALA A 162 40.74 -24.42 -9.65
CA ALA A 162 41.56 -25.64 -9.70
C ALA A 162 40.73 -26.86 -10.15
N CYS A 163 39.48 -26.98 -9.72
CA CYS A 163 38.59 -28.08 -10.13
C CYS A 163 38.06 -27.95 -11.58
N GLN A 164 38.19 -26.78 -12.22
CA GLN A 164 37.70 -26.54 -13.60
C GLN A 164 38.68 -26.99 -14.70
N GLU A 165 39.85 -27.54 -14.35
CA GLU A 165 40.94 -27.92 -15.28
C GLU A 165 40.61 -29.07 -16.26
N VAL A 166 39.37 -29.57 -16.35
CA VAL A 166 38.98 -30.66 -17.28
C VAL A 166 37.84 -30.27 -18.24
N GLN A 167 37.84 -29.02 -18.72
CA GLN A 167 36.99 -28.62 -19.86
C GLN A 167 37.88 -27.96 -20.93
N PRO A 168 37.96 -28.50 -22.17
CA PRO A 168 38.78 -27.92 -23.23
C PRO A 168 38.34 -26.49 -23.53
N TRP A 169 39.29 -25.56 -23.58
CA TRP A 169 39.11 -24.12 -23.74
C TRP A 169 38.49 -23.72 -25.10
N GLN A 170 38.26 -24.69 -25.99
CA GLN A 170 37.92 -24.49 -27.40
C GLN A 170 36.48 -24.86 -27.78
N ARG A 171 35.66 -25.40 -26.87
CA ARG A 171 34.22 -25.55 -27.13
C ARG A 171 33.49 -24.36 -26.55
N ALA A 172 32.65 -23.72 -27.36
CA ALA A 172 31.64 -22.78 -26.89
C ALA A 172 30.88 -23.48 -25.76
N THR A 173 31.22 -23.14 -24.53
CA THR A 173 30.54 -23.68 -23.38
C THR A 173 29.16 -23.03 -23.43
N PRO A 174 28.07 -23.79 -23.52
CA PRO A 174 26.75 -23.19 -23.38
C PRO A 174 26.78 -22.37 -22.10
N LEU A 175 26.28 -21.13 -22.14
CA LEU A 175 26.10 -20.30 -20.94
C LEU A 175 25.51 -21.20 -19.88
N CYS A 176 26.34 -21.61 -18.91
CA CYS A 176 25.95 -22.60 -17.94
C CYS A 176 24.74 -22.00 -17.23
N SER A 177 23.57 -22.64 -17.38
CA SER A 177 22.36 -22.28 -16.67
C SER A 177 22.74 -22.22 -15.20
N GLN A 178 22.65 -21.04 -14.59
CA GLN A 178 23.27 -20.78 -13.29
C GLN A 178 22.87 -21.85 -12.25
N PRO A 179 23.74 -22.82 -11.91
CA PRO A 179 23.34 -23.97 -11.09
C PRO A 179 23.03 -23.58 -9.64
N ASN A 180 23.32 -22.33 -9.28
CA ASN A 180 23.29 -21.78 -7.91
C ASN A 180 22.26 -20.65 -7.75
N ALA A 181 21.21 -20.60 -8.57
CA ALA A 181 20.11 -19.66 -8.32
C ALA A 181 19.51 -19.91 -6.92
N GLY A 182 19.35 -18.85 -6.13
CA GLY A 182 18.81 -18.94 -4.77
C GLY A 182 17.41 -19.55 -4.73
N ALA A 183 17.01 -20.14 -3.59
CA ALA A 183 15.70 -20.79 -3.45
C ALA A 183 14.53 -19.87 -3.84
N LYS A 184 14.56 -18.60 -3.41
CA LYS A 184 13.55 -17.59 -3.77
C LYS A 184 13.56 -17.22 -5.26
N VAL A 185 14.73 -17.20 -5.91
CA VAL A 185 14.82 -16.96 -7.36
C VAL A 185 14.18 -18.11 -8.13
N ARG A 186 14.42 -19.36 -7.71
CA ARG A 186 13.75 -20.54 -8.27
C ARG A 186 12.24 -20.50 -8.03
N GLN A 187 11.81 -20.15 -6.81
CA GLN A 187 10.38 -19.99 -6.48
C GLN A 187 9.71 -18.95 -7.39
N MET A 188 10.34 -17.78 -7.57
CA MET A 188 9.85 -16.72 -8.44
C MET A 188 9.73 -17.18 -9.90
N ALA A 189 10.75 -17.87 -10.43
CA ALA A 189 10.73 -18.42 -11.79
C ALA A 189 9.65 -19.50 -11.99
N MET A 190 9.34 -20.28 -10.96
CA MET A 190 8.28 -21.29 -10.98
C MET A 190 6.88 -20.72 -10.66
N THR A 191 6.77 -19.41 -10.39
CA THR A 191 5.49 -18.82 -10.01
C THR A 191 4.57 -18.76 -11.21
N PRO A 192 3.36 -19.37 -11.15
CA PRO A 192 2.45 -19.40 -12.28
C PRO A 192 1.91 -17.99 -12.62
N PRO A 193 1.40 -17.80 -13.84
CA PRO A 193 0.76 -16.56 -14.26
C PRO A 193 -0.34 -16.11 -13.29
N ARG A 194 -0.53 -14.80 -13.19
CA ARG A 194 -1.62 -14.18 -12.44
C ARG A 194 -2.98 -14.68 -12.91
N GLY A 195 -3.79 -15.13 -11.94
CA GLY A 195 -5.19 -15.47 -12.14
C GLY A 195 -6.07 -14.29 -11.73
N GLU A 196 -7.03 -13.94 -12.59
CA GLU A 196 -8.02 -12.91 -12.32
C GLU A 196 -9.30 -13.54 -11.75
N PRO A 197 -10.08 -12.80 -10.94
CA PRO A 197 -11.42 -13.22 -10.55
C PRO A 197 -12.34 -13.34 -11.75
N ASP A 198 -13.24 -14.32 -11.69
CA ASP A 198 -14.28 -14.51 -12.69
C ASP A 198 -15.20 -13.29 -12.75
N LYS A 199 -15.63 -12.94 -13.97
CA LYS A 199 -16.49 -11.78 -14.21
C LYS A 199 -17.77 -12.24 -14.87
N LEU A 200 -18.88 -11.60 -14.50
CA LEU A 200 -20.12 -11.76 -15.25
C LEU A 200 -19.90 -11.37 -16.72
N ALA A 201 -20.52 -12.14 -17.62
CA ALA A 201 -20.44 -11.91 -19.05
C ALA A 201 -20.87 -10.47 -19.40
N ALA A 202 -20.21 -9.88 -20.40
CA ALA A 202 -20.41 -8.48 -20.73
C ALA A 202 -21.87 -8.14 -21.09
N GLU A 203 -22.59 -9.05 -21.75
CA GLU A 203 -23.99 -8.84 -22.12
C GLU A 203 -24.94 -8.92 -20.92
N VAL A 204 -24.63 -9.76 -19.94
CA VAL A 204 -25.41 -9.89 -18.70
C VAL A 204 -25.18 -8.65 -17.83
N ARG A 205 -23.92 -8.31 -17.53
CA ARG A 205 -23.61 -7.23 -16.58
C ARG A 205 -24.02 -5.82 -17.02
N LYS A 206 -24.46 -5.62 -18.28
CA LYS A 206 -24.97 -4.34 -18.79
C LYS A 206 -26.41 -4.06 -18.37
N SER A 207 -27.19 -5.09 -18.02
CA SER A 207 -28.64 -4.94 -17.77
C SER A 207 -29.00 -4.74 -16.29
N HIS A 208 -28.04 -4.90 -15.37
CA HIS A 208 -28.29 -4.83 -13.93
C HIS A 208 -27.12 -4.20 -13.16
N PHE A 209 -27.34 -3.95 -11.87
CA PHE A 209 -26.42 -3.27 -10.97
C PHE A 209 -25.72 -4.20 -9.97
N GLU A 210 -25.76 -5.51 -10.16
CA GLU A 210 -25.04 -6.46 -9.30
C GLU A 210 -23.52 -6.37 -9.52
N GLU A 211 -22.74 -6.83 -8.52
CA GLU A 211 -21.28 -6.84 -8.59
C GLU A 211 -20.78 -7.62 -9.82
N ILE A 212 -19.86 -7.01 -10.57
CA ILE A 212 -19.32 -7.62 -11.81
C ILE A 212 -18.40 -8.79 -11.52
N TYR A 213 -17.61 -8.67 -10.46
CA TYR A 213 -16.56 -9.61 -10.10
C TYR A 213 -17.10 -10.62 -9.11
N GLN A 214 -16.97 -11.90 -9.44
CA GLN A 214 -17.34 -12.97 -8.52
C GLN A 214 -16.29 -13.10 -7.41
N PRO A 215 -16.69 -13.50 -6.18
CA PRO A 215 -15.74 -13.82 -5.12
C PRO A 215 -14.83 -14.98 -5.55
N PHE A 216 -13.59 -15.00 -5.03
CA PHE A 216 -12.74 -16.16 -5.26
C PHE A 216 -13.33 -17.42 -4.62
N THR A 217 -13.22 -18.51 -5.36
CA THR A 217 -13.33 -19.86 -4.78
C THR A 217 -12.15 -20.12 -3.84
N PRO A 218 -12.26 -21.04 -2.87
CA PRO A 218 -11.13 -21.44 -2.03
C PRO A 218 -9.91 -21.89 -2.84
N GLN A 219 -10.14 -22.56 -3.98
CA GLN A 219 -9.06 -22.98 -4.88
C GLN A 219 -8.36 -21.78 -5.53
N GLN A 220 -9.10 -20.80 -6.06
CA GLN A 220 -8.52 -19.58 -6.63
C GLN A 220 -7.75 -18.79 -5.56
N ALA A 221 -8.31 -18.63 -4.36
CA ALA A 221 -7.66 -17.94 -3.25
C ALA A 221 -6.35 -18.64 -2.87
N GLN A 222 -6.34 -19.97 -2.73
CA GLN A 222 -5.14 -20.75 -2.43
C GLN A 222 -4.09 -20.63 -3.54
N GLN A 223 -4.50 -20.73 -4.81
CA GLN A 223 -3.61 -20.59 -5.96
C GLN A 223 -2.96 -19.20 -6.01
N GLN A 224 -3.73 -18.13 -5.77
CA GLN A 224 -3.18 -16.77 -5.78
C GLN A 224 -2.36 -16.46 -4.54
N ALA A 225 -2.74 -16.96 -3.36
CA ALA A 225 -1.96 -16.85 -2.14
C ALA A 225 -0.60 -17.55 -2.29
N ALA A 226 -0.56 -18.74 -2.87
CA ALA A 226 0.65 -19.53 -3.09
C ALA A 226 1.72 -18.81 -3.95
N ARG A 227 1.31 -17.83 -4.77
CA ARG A 227 2.24 -17.01 -5.57
C ARG A 227 3.08 -16.06 -4.70
N CYS A 228 2.59 -15.65 -3.53
CA CYS A 228 3.34 -14.73 -2.67
C CYS A 228 4.71 -15.30 -2.27
N LEU A 229 5.77 -14.55 -2.54
CA LEU A 229 7.15 -14.94 -2.22
C LEU A 229 7.52 -14.69 -0.76
N THR A 230 6.68 -14.04 0.06
CA THR A 230 7.03 -13.63 1.44
C THR A 230 8.35 -12.86 1.45
N CYS A 231 8.29 -11.60 0.98
CA CYS A 231 9.47 -10.81 0.64
C CYS A 231 10.26 -10.25 1.84
N GLY A 232 9.91 -10.63 3.07
CA GLY A 232 10.52 -10.11 4.30
C GLY A 232 9.44 -9.95 5.36
N GLU A 233 9.86 -9.57 6.57
CA GLU A 233 8.94 -9.15 7.63
C GLU A 233 8.22 -7.87 7.22
N HIS A 234 8.97 -6.84 6.86
CA HIS A 234 8.43 -5.65 6.20
C HIS A 234 8.68 -5.71 4.70
N SER A 235 7.59 -5.66 3.93
CA SER A 235 7.63 -5.82 2.48
C SER A 235 7.27 -4.54 1.74
N ILE A 236 7.68 -4.43 0.48
CA ILE A 236 7.35 -3.24 -0.32
C ILE A 236 5.84 -3.09 -0.58
N CYS A 237 5.07 -4.20 -0.63
CA CYS A 237 3.62 -4.11 -0.81
C CYS A 237 2.90 -3.60 0.45
N GLU A 238 3.39 -3.96 1.65
CA GLU A 238 2.99 -3.37 2.93
C GLU A 238 3.35 -1.89 2.98
N TRP A 239 4.59 -1.54 2.62
CA TRP A 239 5.03 -0.15 2.58
C TRP A 239 4.17 0.74 1.68
N THR A 240 3.85 0.23 0.49
CA THR A 240 3.07 0.98 -0.52
C THR A 240 1.58 1.02 -0.18
N CYS A 241 1.10 0.16 0.73
CA CYS A 241 -0.23 0.26 1.28
C CYS A 241 -0.29 1.47 2.23
N PRO A 242 -1.21 2.44 2.04
CA PRO A 242 -1.32 3.59 2.94
C PRO A 242 -1.68 3.23 4.40
N LEU A 243 -2.20 2.02 4.63
CA LEU A 243 -2.52 1.49 5.96
C LEU A 243 -1.39 0.63 6.54
N HIS A 244 -0.33 0.38 5.77
CA HIS A 244 0.75 -0.55 6.12
C HIS A 244 0.22 -1.93 6.56
N ASN A 245 -0.78 -2.44 5.83
CA ASN A 245 -1.36 -3.75 6.10
C ASN A 245 -0.28 -4.85 6.07
N HIS A 246 -0.36 -5.80 7.00
CA HIS A 246 0.54 -6.97 7.12
C HIS A 246 0.31 -8.02 6.01
N ILE A 247 0.45 -7.58 4.75
CA ILE A 247 0.05 -8.31 3.54
C ILE A 247 0.71 -9.68 3.44
N PRO A 248 2.05 -9.82 3.50
CA PRO A 248 2.67 -11.14 3.46
C PRO A 248 2.17 -12.07 4.57
N GLN A 249 2.00 -11.55 5.78
CA GLN A 249 1.68 -12.33 6.98
C GLN A 249 0.26 -12.90 6.91
N TRP A 250 -0.75 -12.09 6.58
CA TRP A 250 -2.10 -12.64 6.42
C TRP A 250 -2.23 -13.51 5.17
N ILE A 251 -1.42 -13.30 4.12
CA ILE A 251 -1.36 -14.24 2.98
C ILE A 251 -0.76 -15.59 3.41
N GLU A 252 0.26 -15.63 4.27
CA GLU A 252 0.77 -16.90 4.82
C GLU A 252 -0.32 -17.64 5.60
N LEU A 253 -1.15 -16.92 6.37
CA LEU A 253 -2.29 -17.52 7.06
C LEU A 253 -3.33 -18.10 6.09
N VAL A 254 -3.57 -17.43 4.95
CA VAL A 254 -4.41 -17.97 3.88
C VAL A 254 -3.80 -19.24 3.28
N LYS A 255 -2.49 -19.27 3.01
CA LYS A 255 -1.79 -20.47 2.52
C LYS A 255 -1.94 -21.65 3.48
N ALA A 256 -1.92 -21.37 4.78
CA ALA A 256 -2.14 -22.35 5.84
C ALA A 256 -3.62 -22.73 6.05
N GLY A 257 -4.55 -22.13 5.30
CA GLY A 257 -6.00 -22.35 5.44
C GLY A 257 -6.65 -21.67 6.64
N ASN A 258 -5.92 -20.83 7.38
CA ASN A 258 -6.41 -20.16 8.59
C ASN A 258 -7.03 -18.79 8.27
N ILE A 259 -8.23 -18.81 7.69
CA ILE A 259 -8.96 -17.60 7.28
C ILE A 259 -9.34 -16.71 8.48
N ALA A 260 -9.68 -17.31 9.62
CA ALA A 260 -10.06 -16.56 10.82
C ALA A 260 -8.89 -15.74 11.38
N ALA A 261 -7.68 -16.30 11.43
CA ALA A 261 -6.51 -15.53 11.83
C ALA A 261 -6.12 -14.49 10.75
N ALA A 262 -6.24 -14.83 9.46
CA ALA A 262 -5.93 -13.91 8.37
C ALA A 262 -6.81 -12.66 8.41
N VAL A 263 -8.13 -12.82 8.60
CA VAL A 263 -9.06 -11.69 8.67
C VAL A 263 -8.85 -10.87 9.94
N ALA A 264 -8.57 -11.52 11.08
CA ALA A 264 -8.29 -10.82 12.32
C ALA A 264 -7.04 -9.95 12.19
N LEU A 265 -5.98 -10.46 11.55
CA LEU A 265 -4.75 -9.72 11.27
C LEU A 265 -4.99 -8.57 10.28
N SER A 266 -5.75 -8.79 9.20
CA SER A 266 -6.13 -7.74 8.25
C SER A 266 -6.90 -6.59 8.93
N HIS A 267 -7.77 -6.94 9.88
CA HIS A 267 -8.56 -5.97 10.63
C HIS A 267 -7.79 -5.18 11.70
N GLN A 268 -6.53 -5.51 11.98
CA GLN A 268 -5.71 -4.73 12.93
C GLN A 268 -5.34 -3.36 12.37
N THR A 269 -5.09 -3.28 11.06
CA THR A 269 -4.68 -2.04 10.37
C THR A 269 -5.80 -1.44 9.52
N ASN A 270 -6.83 -2.23 9.19
CA ASN A 270 -7.91 -1.82 8.29
C ASN A 270 -9.30 -2.07 8.90
N CYS A 271 -10.10 -1.03 9.06
CA CYS A 271 -11.47 -1.16 9.56
C CYS A 271 -12.48 -1.65 8.49
N LEU A 272 -12.13 -1.57 7.20
CA LEU A 272 -13.02 -1.85 6.05
C LEU A 272 -12.34 -2.73 4.95
N PRO A 273 -11.70 -3.87 5.28
CA PRO A 273 -10.98 -4.72 4.33
C PRO A 273 -11.86 -5.28 3.21
N GLU A 274 -13.14 -5.55 3.47
CA GLU A 274 -14.10 -5.98 2.44
C GLU A 274 -14.37 -4.89 1.39
N ILE A 275 -14.18 -3.61 1.74
CA ILE A 275 -14.35 -2.48 0.83
C ILE A 275 -13.02 -2.21 0.11
N THR A 276 -11.91 -2.11 0.82
CA THR A 276 -10.59 -1.85 0.20
C THR A 276 -10.19 -2.93 -0.80
N GLY A 277 -10.53 -4.19 -0.53
CA GLY A 277 -10.31 -5.30 -1.46
C GLY A 277 -11.07 -5.13 -2.79
N ARG A 278 -12.16 -4.35 -2.81
CA ARG A 278 -12.98 -4.07 -4.00
C ARG A 278 -12.61 -2.79 -4.72
N VAL A 279 -12.27 -1.73 -3.98
CA VAL A 279 -12.22 -0.36 -4.53
C VAL A 279 -10.85 0.29 -4.51
N CYS A 280 -9.87 -0.24 -3.78
CA CYS A 280 -8.52 0.31 -3.83
C CYS A 280 -7.96 0.23 -5.25
N PRO A 281 -7.20 1.23 -5.73
CA PRO A 281 -6.46 1.13 -6.98
C PRO A 281 -5.18 0.30 -6.75
N GLN A 282 -5.32 -1.02 -6.61
CA GLN A 282 -4.20 -1.85 -6.18
C GLN A 282 -3.00 -1.81 -7.14
N ASP A 283 -3.25 -1.58 -8.43
CA ASP A 283 -2.24 -1.39 -9.49
C ASP A 283 -1.30 -0.20 -9.26
N ARG A 284 -1.74 0.79 -8.47
CA ARG A 284 -0.95 1.95 -8.06
C ARG A 284 -0.43 1.85 -6.63
N LEU A 285 -0.86 0.83 -5.90
CA LEU A 285 -0.55 0.60 -4.49
C LEU A 285 0.19 -0.74 -4.31
N CYS A 286 -0.33 -1.61 -3.46
CA CYS A 286 0.32 -2.85 -3.04
C CYS A 286 0.61 -3.84 -4.18
N GLU A 287 -0.30 -3.99 -5.16
CA GLU A 287 -0.07 -4.85 -6.32
C GLU A 287 0.88 -4.18 -7.33
N GLY A 288 0.82 -2.85 -7.45
CA GLY A 288 1.73 -2.04 -8.26
C GLY A 288 3.19 -2.18 -7.85
N ALA A 289 3.45 -2.33 -6.55
CA ALA A 289 4.78 -2.52 -5.97
C ALA A 289 5.20 -3.99 -5.83
N CYS A 290 4.32 -4.94 -6.12
CA CYS A 290 4.60 -6.36 -5.91
C CYS A 290 5.83 -6.82 -6.72
N THR A 291 6.77 -7.52 -6.06
CA THR A 291 8.00 -8.05 -6.67
C THR A 291 7.75 -8.89 -7.93
N LEU A 292 6.61 -9.61 -7.98
CA LEU A 292 6.24 -10.49 -9.08
C LEU A 292 5.61 -9.78 -10.29
N ARG A 293 5.26 -8.51 -10.16
CA ARG A 293 4.47 -7.76 -11.15
C ARG A 293 5.01 -7.92 -12.56
N ASP A 294 6.30 -7.66 -12.74
CA ASP A 294 6.93 -7.64 -14.07
C ASP A 294 7.34 -9.03 -14.57
N GLU A 295 7.30 -10.05 -13.70
CA GLU A 295 7.77 -11.42 -14.02
C GLU A 295 6.60 -12.33 -14.42
N SER A 296 5.56 -12.42 -13.58
CA SER A 296 4.39 -13.29 -13.82
C SER A 296 3.06 -12.63 -13.45
N GLY A 297 3.07 -11.31 -13.23
CA GLY A 297 1.95 -10.52 -12.73
C GLY A 297 1.93 -10.47 -11.20
N ALA A 298 1.39 -9.38 -10.63
CA ALA A 298 1.35 -9.23 -9.18
C ALA A 298 0.45 -10.29 -8.51
N VAL A 299 0.69 -10.57 -7.23
CA VAL A 299 -0.27 -11.30 -6.39
C VAL A 299 -1.57 -10.50 -6.34
N THR A 300 -2.74 -11.13 -6.46
CA THR A 300 -4.04 -10.45 -6.42
C THR A 300 -4.46 -10.12 -4.98
N ILE A 301 -3.65 -9.31 -4.31
CA ILE A 301 -3.79 -8.91 -2.90
C ILE A 301 -5.21 -8.42 -2.60
N GLY A 302 -5.78 -7.56 -3.45
CA GLY A 302 -7.12 -7.01 -3.22
C GLY A 302 -8.21 -8.09 -3.23
N ASN A 303 -8.11 -9.06 -4.14
CA ASN A 303 -9.10 -10.15 -4.22
C ASN A 303 -8.93 -11.17 -3.09
N ILE A 304 -7.70 -11.39 -2.60
CA ILE A 304 -7.49 -12.23 -1.40
C ILE A 304 -8.04 -11.51 -0.15
N GLU A 305 -7.81 -10.20 -0.01
CA GLU A 305 -8.38 -9.37 1.08
C GLU A 305 -9.91 -9.41 1.07
N ARG A 306 -10.52 -9.28 -0.12
CA ARG A 306 -11.96 -9.48 -0.32
C ARG A 306 -12.41 -10.88 0.10
N TYR A 307 -11.72 -11.92 -0.36
CA TYR A 307 -12.06 -13.30 -0.08
C TYR A 307 -12.07 -13.60 1.43
N ILE A 308 -11.00 -13.26 2.15
CA ILE A 308 -10.93 -13.54 3.60
C ILE A 308 -12.01 -12.77 4.37
N SER A 309 -12.30 -11.54 3.95
CA SER A 309 -13.31 -10.69 4.60
C SER A 309 -14.72 -11.20 4.35
N ASP A 310 -15.05 -11.55 3.10
CA ASP A 310 -16.36 -12.08 2.73
C ASP A 310 -16.64 -13.42 3.44
N GLN A 311 -15.65 -14.33 3.49
CA GLN A 311 -15.75 -15.61 4.19
C GLN A 311 -15.95 -15.45 5.70
N ALA A 312 -15.24 -14.51 6.31
CA ALA A 312 -15.37 -14.20 7.73
C ALA A 312 -16.75 -13.62 8.04
N LEU A 313 -17.21 -12.65 7.25
CA LEU A 313 -18.53 -12.03 7.41
C LEU A 313 -19.66 -13.03 7.20
N ALA A 314 -19.50 -13.99 6.27
CA ALA A 314 -20.46 -15.07 6.06
C ALA A 314 -20.51 -16.05 7.25
N SER A 315 -19.36 -16.29 7.90
CA SER A 315 -19.25 -17.11 9.12
C SER A 315 -19.68 -16.38 10.40
N GLY A 316 -20.20 -15.16 10.29
CA GLY A 316 -20.67 -14.38 11.45
C GLY A 316 -19.54 -13.73 12.27
N TRP A 317 -18.33 -13.60 11.72
CA TRP A 317 -17.20 -12.97 12.42
C TRP A 317 -17.54 -11.56 12.93
N ARG A 318 -17.04 -11.22 14.11
CA ARG A 318 -17.14 -9.92 14.77
C ARG A 318 -15.81 -9.55 15.43
N PRO A 319 -15.44 -8.25 15.48
CA PRO A 319 -14.34 -7.80 16.32
C PRO A 319 -14.60 -8.09 17.80
N ASP A 320 -13.60 -8.60 18.50
CA ASP A 320 -13.67 -8.79 19.96
C ASP A 320 -13.32 -7.48 20.68
N LEU A 321 -14.24 -7.02 21.54
CA LEU A 321 -14.06 -5.85 22.41
C LEU A 321 -14.10 -6.21 23.90
N SER A 322 -14.04 -7.50 24.24
CA SER A 322 -14.18 -7.99 25.63
C SER A 322 -13.17 -7.37 26.62
N GLN A 323 -12.00 -6.96 26.13
CA GLN A 323 -10.93 -6.38 26.94
C GLN A 323 -10.96 -4.85 26.99
N VAL A 324 -11.90 -4.20 26.29
CA VAL A 324 -11.96 -2.74 26.19
C VAL A 324 -12.63 -2.15 27.42
N LYS A 325 -11.93 -1.25 28.11
CA LYS A 325 -12.45 -0.55 29.30
C LYS A 325 -13.03 0.81 28.91
N PRO A 326 -14.27 1.15 29.32
CA PRO A 326 -14.82 2.47 29.06
C PRO A 326 -13.98 3.59 29.69
N SER A 327 -13.67 4.60 28.90
CA SER A 327 -12.97 5.81 29.33
C SER A 327 -13.89 6.85 29.97
N GLY A 328 -15.21 6.71 29.78
CA GLY A 328 -16.21 7.72 30.15
C GLY A 328 -16.25 8.94 29.22
N LYS A 329 -15.36 9.01 28.22
CA LYS A 329 -15.26 10.10 27.25
C LYS A 329 -16.16 9.89 26.06
N ARG A 330 -16.68 10.98 25.49
CA ARG A 330 -17.57 10.98 24.31
C ARG A 330 -17.02 11.89 23.23
N VAL A 331 -17.05 11.41 21.99
CA VAL A 331 -16.56 12.17 20.83
C VAL A 331 -17.63 12.21 19.76
N ALA A 332 -17.92 13.43 19.26
CA ALA A 332 -18.80 13.62 18.12
C ALA A 332 -18.01 13.51 16.82
N ILE A 333 -18.53 12.77 15.86
CA ILE A 333 -17.93 12.55 14.55
C ILE A 333 -18.89 13.07 13.50
N ILE A 334 -18.49 14.07 12.72
CA ILE A 334 -19.32 14.65 11.66
C ILE A 334 -18.98 13.96 10.34
N GLY A 335 -19.93 13.18 9.82
CA GLY A 335 -19.83 12.40 8.59
C GLY A 335 -19.56 10.92 8.84
N ALA A 336 -20.41 10.07 8.30
CA ALA A 336 -20.30 8.61 8.33
C ALA A 336 -19.57 8.05 7.09
N GLY A 337 -18.68 8.82 6.47
CA GLY A 337 -17.78 8.35 5.42
C GLY A 337 -16.62 7.49 5.95
N PRO A 338 -15.72 7.00 5.08
CA PRO A 338 -14.59 6.14 5.48
C PRO A 338 -13.76 6.72 6.63
N ALA A 339 -13.47 8.03 6.59
CA ALA A 339 -12.68 8.71 7.62
C ALA A 339 -13.39 8.73 8.98
N GLY A 340 -14.68 9.08 9.01
CA GLY A 340 -15.47 9.09 10.25
C GLY A 340 -15.68 7.68 10.81
N LEU A 341 -15.90 6.69 9.95
CA LEU A 341 -16.02 5.29 10.35
C LEU A 341 -14.70 4.73 10.91
N ALA A 342 -13.56 5.04 10.29
CA ALA A 342 -12.25 4.65 10.80
C ALA A 342 -11.93 5.33 12.15
N CYS A 343 -12.28 6.62 12.28
CA CYS A 343 -12.16 7.33 13.55
C CYS A 343 -13.02 6.69 14.64
N ALA A 344 -14.28 6.35 14.33
CA ALA A 344 -15.20 5.69 15.26
C ALA A 344 -14.69 4.31 15.70
N ASP A 345 -14.19 3.50 14.76
CA ASP A 345 -13.61 2.18 15.04
C ASP A 345 -12.39 2.27 15.96
N MET A 346 -11.49 3.23 15.73
CA MET A 346 -10.35 3.45 16.62
C MET A 346 -10.77 3.92 18.00
N LEU A 347 -11.69 4.88 18.09
CA LEU A 347 -12.15 5.42 19.38
C LEU A 347 -12.84 4.35 20.23
N VAL A 348 -13.73 3.56 19.63
CA VAL A 348 -14.46 2.52 20.37
C VAL A 348 -13.52 1.42 20.88
N ARG A 349 -12.49 1.05 20.11
CA ARG A 349 -11.44 0.10 20.55
C ARG A 349 -10.59 0.62 21.71
N HIS A 350 -10.53 1.93 21.89
CA HIS A 350 -9.85 2.59 23.01
C HIS A 350 -10.83 2.99 24.14
N GLY A 351 -12.06 2.49 24.11
CA GLY A 351 -13.05 2.71 25.16
C GLY A 351 -13.66 4.11 25.19
N VAL A 352 -13.46 4.92 24.16
CA VAL A 352 -14.15 6.20 23.98
C VAL A 352 -15.48 5.92 23.29
N GLN A 353 -16.54 6.63 23.66
CA GLN A 353 -17.87 6.48 23.06
C GLN A 353 -18.01 7.42 21.83
N PRO A 354 -17.92 6.92 20.59
CA PRO A 354 -18.18 7.72 19.42
C PRO A 354 -19.69 7.89 19.17
N VAL A 355 -20.08 9.08 18.73
CA VAL A 355 -21.41 9.37 18.17
C VAL A 355 -21.21 9.98 16.79
N VAL A 356 -21.64 9.27 15.75
CA VAL A 356 -21.46 9.64 14.35
C VAL A 356 -22.73 10.29 13.83
N PHE A 357 -22.63 11.54 13.38
CA PHE A 357 -23.71 12.31 12.77
C PHE A 357 -23.57 12.28 11.25
N ASP A 358 -24.62 11.94 10.52
CA ASP A 358 -24.62 12.04 9.05
C ASP A 358 -25.99 12.51 8.54
N ARG A 359 -25.97 13.35 7.51
CA ARG A 359 -27.17 13.88 6.86
C ARG A 359 -27.93 12.84 6.04
N HIS A 360 -27.28 11.74 5.66
CA HIS A 360 -27.88 10.68 4.86
C HIS A 360 -28.49 9.59 5.74
N PRO A 361 -29.46 8.81 5.23
CA PRO A 361 -30.14 7.76 5.99
C PRO A 361 -29.29 6.50 6.23
N GLU A 362 -28.15 6.37 5.54
CA GLU A 362 -27.23 5.24 5.66
C GLU A 362 -25.78 5.70 5.80
N ILE A 363 -24.96 4.88 6.47
CA ILE A 363 -23.53 5.14 6.63
C ILE A 363 -22.78 4.92 5.31
N GLY A 364 -21.50 5.29 5.27
CA GLY A 364 -20.56 4.99 4.19
C GLY A 364 -20.25 6.19 3.29
N GLY A 365 -21.02 7.28 3.36
CA GLY A 365 -20.83 8.46 2.51
C GLY A 365 -20.78 8.08 1.02
N LEU A 366 -19.69 8.43 0.33
CA LEU A 366 -19.51 8.05 -1.09
C LEU A 366 -19.35 6.55 -1.33
N LEU A 367 -18.99 5.73 -0.32
CA LEU A 367 -18.98 4.27 -0.47
C LEU A 367 -20.40 3.74 -0.75
N THR A 368 -21.38 4.33 -0.06
CA THR A 368 -22.79 3.99 -0.24
C THR A 368 -23.34 4.71 -1.44
N PHE A 369 -23.35 6.05 -1.43
CA PHE A 369 -24.12 6.85 -2.39
C PHE A 369 -23.37 7.22 -3.68
N GLY A 370 -22.05 7.18 -3.69
CA GLY A 370 -21.23 7.60 -4.84
C GLY A 370 -20.79 6.43 -5.72
N ILE A 371 -20.11 5.44 -5.14
CA ILE A 371 -19.63 4.26 -5.85
C ILE A 371 -20.83 3.41 -6.27
N PRO A 372 -21.01 3.03 -7.54
CA PRO A 372 -22.17 2.24 -7.94
C PRO A 372 -22.17 0.81 -7.36
N ALA A 373 -23.37 0.23 -7.20
CA ALA A 373 -23.54 -1.13 -6.65
C ALA A 373 -22.80 -2.22 -7.44
N PHE A 374 -22.60 -2.04 -8.75
CA PHE A 374 -21.86 -3.01 -9.58
C PHE A 374 -20.35 -3.05 -9.31
N LYS A 375 -19.82 -2.12 -8.52
CA LYS A 375 -18.43 -2.09 -8.00
C LYS A 375 -18.37 -2.47 -6.52
N LEU A 376 -19.38 -2.08 -5.75
CA LEU A 376 -19.42 -2.26 -4.30
C LEU A 376 -20.87 -2.47 -3.86
N ASP A 377 -21.21 -3.69 -3.48
CA ASP A 377 -22.53 -4.05 -2.95
C ASP A 377 -22.87 -3.22 -1.70
N LYS A 378 -24.08 -2.66 -1.69
CA LYS A 378 -24.58 -1.81 -0.60
C LYS A 378 -24.96 -2.61 0.63
N SER A 379 -25.24 -3.90 0.48
CA SER A 379 -25.50 -4.79 1.61
C SER A 379 -24.29 -4.88 2.57
N LEU A 380 -23.07 -4.67 2.07
CA LEU A 380 -21.85 -4.67 2.88
C LEU A 380 -21.82 -3.52 3.89
N LEU A 381 -22.23 -2.31 3.48
CA LEU A 381 -22.27 -1.15 4.36
C LEU A 381 -23.38 -1.29 5.40
N ALA A 382 -24.53 -1.85 5.03
CA ALA A 382 -25.60 -2.17 5.98
C ALA A 382 -25.12 -3.19 7.02
N ARG A 383 -24.41 -4.24 6.60
CA ARG A 383 -23.79 -5.22 7.52
C ARG A 383 -22.75 -4.58 8.43
N ARG A 384 -21.89 -3.72 7.87
CA ARG A 384 -20.86 -3.01 8.63
C ARG A 384 -21.46 -2.05 9.65
N ARG A 385 -22.58 -1.40 9.34
CA ARG A 385 -23.36 -0.59 10.28
C ARG A 385 -23.82 -1.41 11.48
N ALA A 386 -24.35 -2.61 11.25
CA ALA A 386 -24.77 -3.49 12.33
C ALA A 386 -23.58 -3.87 13.24
N ILE A 387 -22.46 -4.29 12.64
CA ILE A 387 -21.22 -4.61 13.38
C ILE A 387 -20.75 -3.41 14.22
N PHE A 388 -20.68 -2.22 13.63
CA PHE A 388 -20.27 -1.02 14.34
C PHE A 388 -21.24 -0.59 15.44
N SER A 389 -22.54 -0.79 15.24
CA SER A 389 -23.55 -0.53 16.27
C SER A 389 -23.42 -1.51 17.44
N GLU A 390 -23.18 -2.79 17.15
CA GLU A 390 -22.89 -3.83 18.16
C GLU A 390 -21.59 -3.54 18.93
N MET A 391 -20.59 -2.94 18.27
CA MET A 391 -19.37 -2.46 18.92
C MET A 391 -19.61 -1.29 19.89
N GLY A 392 -20.79 -0.66 19.85
CA GLY A 392 -21.16 0.47 20.69
C GLY A 392 -21.11 1.82 19.96
N ILE A 393 -20.84 1.88 18.66
CA ILE A 393 -20.87 3.14 17.91
C ILE A 393 -22.31 3.59 17.72
N ARG A 394 -22.64 4.82 18.17
CA ARG A 394 -23.97 5.40 17.99
C ARG A 394 -24.03 6.18 16.68
N PHE A 395 -25.06 5.94 15.87
CA PHE A 395 -25.29 6.64 14.60
C PHE A 395 -26.54 7.53 14.67
N GLU A 396 -26.35 8.83 14.51
CA GLU A 396 -27.39 9.85 14.35
C GLU A 396 -27.51 10.21 12.86
N LEU A 397 -28.30 9.41 12.14
CA LEU A 397 -28.50 9.54 10.70
C LEU A 397 -29.67 10.47 10.37
N ASN A 398 -29.70 11.01 9.15
CA ASN A 398 -30.61 12.09 8.75
C ASN A 398 -30.46 13.35 9.63
N CYS A 399 -29.25 13.63 10.10
CA CYS A 399 -28.92 14.79 10.93
C CYS A 399 -27.78 15.60 10.26
N GLU A 400 -28.11 16.79 9.77
CA GLU A 400 -27.15 17.71 9.16
C GLU A 400 -26.63 18.71 10.20
N VAL A 401 -25.36 18.54 10.58
CA VAL A 401 -24.67 19.48 11.47
C VAL A 401 -24.53 20.84 10.78
N GLY A 402 -24.96 21.89 11.48
CA GLY A 402 -25.11 23.25 10.97
C GLY A 402 -26.54 23.62 10.61
N LYS A 403 -27.46 22.65 10.48
CA LYS A 403 -28.90 22.88 10.30
C LYS A 403 -29.72 22.32 11.45
N ASP A 404 -29.59 21.02 11.71
CA ASP A 404 -30.39 20.29 12.70
C ASP A 404 -29.74 20.37 14.10
N ILE A 405 -28.41 20.34 14.15
CA ILE A 405 -27.62 20.54 15.38
C ILE A 405 -26.50 21.55 15.12
N SER A 406 -26.30 22.49 16.05
CA SER A 406 -25.25 23.50 15.91
C SER A 406 -23.88 22.94 16.28
N MET A 407 -22.82 23.48 15.65
CA MET A 407 -21.45 23.14 16.04
C MET A 407 -21.15 23.52 17.50
N ALA A 408 -21.73 24.62 17.99
CA ALA A 408 -21.55 25.07 19.38
C ALA A 408 -22.11 24.05 20.38
N THR A 409 -23.26 23.43 20.07
CA THR A 409 -23.83 22.34 20.87
C THR A 409 -22.89 21.14 20.93
N LEU A 410 -22.34 20.71 19.78
CA LEU A 410 -21.39 19.59 19.75
C LEU A 410 -20.13 19.87 20.58
N LEU A 411 -19.61 21.10 20.53
CA LEU A 411 -18.43 21.49 21.31
C LEU A 411 -18.71 21.60 22.82
N ALA A 412 -19.96 21.83 23.21
CA ALA A 412 -20.36 21.88 24.62
C ALA A 412 -20.64 20.48 25.21
N ASP A 413 -21.25 19.60 24.42
CA ASP A 413 -21.76 18.31 24.92
C ASP A 413 -20.76 17.15 24.82
N TYR A 414 -19.71 17.29 24.02
CA TYR A 414 -18.71 16.26 23.74
C TYR A 414 -17.29 16.71 24.12
N ASP A 415 -16.44 15.75 24.50
CA ASP A 415 -15.05 16.03 24.89
C ASP A 415 -14.17 16.41 23.68
N ALA A 416 -14.52 15.92 22.49
CA ALA A 416 -13.88 16.29 21.24
C ALA A 416 -14.82 16.14 20.05
N VAL A 417 -14.47 16.79 18.94
CA VAL A 417 -15.18 16.72 17.67
C VAL A 417 -14.21 16.37 16.54
N PHE A 418 -14.56 15.37 15.72
CA PHE A 418 -13.86 15.04 14.48
C PHE A 418 -14.72 15.43 13.27
N VAL A 419 -14.12 16.12 12.30
CA VAL A 419 -14.82 16.56 11.08
C VAL A 419 -14.37 15.73 9.88
N GLY A 420 -15.23 14.82 9.45
CA GLY A 420 -15.05 13.92 8.31
C GLY A 420 -16.11 14.11 7.22
N ALA A 421 -16.61 15.33 7.03
CA ALA A 421 -17.74 15.64 6.15
C ALA A 421 -17.48 15.43 4.64
N GLY A 422 -16.23 15.21 4.23
CA GLY A 422 -15.85 14.99 2.83
C GLY A 422 -16.07 16.22 1.93
N THR A 423 -16.04 16.00 0.61
CA THR A 423 -16.16 17.07 -0.40
C THR A 423 -17.35 16.81 -1.32
N TYR A 424 -18.48 17.46 -1.05
CA TYR A 424 -19.72 17.29 -1.82
C TYR A 424 -19.97 18.36 -2.88
N ARG A 425 -19.14 19.41 -2.92
CA ARG A 425 -19.27 20.49 -3.90
C ARG A 425 -18.63 20.08 -5.22
N SER A 426 -19.43 19.99 -6.29
CA SER A 426 -18.93 19.80 -7.64
C SER A 426 -18.05 20.97 -8.09
N MET A 427 -17.02 20.67 -8.87
CA MET A 427 -16.29 21.70 -9.63
C MET A 427 -17.05 21.98 -10.93
N LYS A 428 -17.34 23.25 -11.21
CA LYS A 428 -17.98 23.70 -12.45
C LYS A 428 -16.92 24.01 -13.50
N ALA A 429 -17.20 23.65 -14.75
CA ALA A 429 -16.29 23.82 -15.88
C ALA A 429 -16.38 25.24 -16.50
N GLY A 430 -17.45 25.99 -16.25
CA GLY A 430 -17.66 27.34 -16.79
C GLY A 430 -17.90 27.35 -18.30
N LEU A 431 -18.44 26.26 -18.84
CA LEU A 431 -18.66 26.11 -20.28
C LEU A 431 -20.01 26.72 -20.69
N PRO A 432 -20.14 27.26 -21.92
CA PRO A 432 -21.44 27.65 -22.46
C PRO A 432 -22.43 26.47 -22.39
N ASN A 433 -23.65 26.74 -21.94
CA ASN A 433 -24.72 25.74 -21.77
C ASN A 433 -24.49 24.68 -20.66
N GLU A 434 -23.62 24.93 -19.68
CA GLU A 434 -23.40 24.01 -18.54
C GLU A 434 -24.66 23.76 -17.69
N GLU A 435 -25.61 24.70 -17.70
CA GLU A 435 -26.90 24.60 -16.97
C GLU A 435 -28.08 24.21 -17.90
N ALA A 436 -27.80 23.74 -19.12
CA ALA A 436 -28.85 23.35 -20.06
C ALA A 436 -29.57 22.05 -19.61
N PRO A 437 -30.87 21.89 -19.92
CA PRO A 437 -31.59 20.66 -19.63
C PRO A 437 -30.88 19.44 -20.23
N GLY A 438 -30.62 18.41 -19.40
CA GLY A 438 -29.89 17.21 -19.80
C GLY A 438 -28.40 17.21 -19.42
N VAL A 439 -27.86 18.33 -18.94
CA VAL A 439 -26.53 18.42 -18.33
C VAL A 439 -26.65 18.21 -16.83
N TYR A 440 -25.92 17.23 -16.29
CA TYR A 440 -26.00 16.85 -14.88
C TYR A 440 -24.62 16.79 -14.26
N ASP A 441 -24.51 17.30 -13.04
CA ASP A 441 -23.36 17.05 -12.17
C ASP A 441 -23.27 15.55 -11.87
N ALA A 442 -22.05 15.02 -11.90
CA ALA A 442 -21.80 13.59 -11.72
C ALA A 442 -22.30 13.03 -10.38
N LEU A 443 -22.06 13.77 -9.28
CA LEU A 443 -22.38 13.29 -7.95
C LEU A 443 -23.89 13.21 -7.69
N PRO A 444 -24.71 14.24 -7.94
CA PRO A 444 -26.17 14.13 -7.89
C PRO A 444 -26.72 12.98 -8.74
N PHE A 445 -26.21 12.79 -9.96
CA PHE A 445 -26.62 11.69 -10.83
C PHE A 445 -26.34 10.30 -10.22
N LEU A 446 -25.14 10.08 -9.68
CA LEU A 446 -24.77 8.80 -9.06
C LEU A 446 -25.55 8.55 -7.75
N ILE A 447 -25.76 9.58 -6.94
CA ILE A 447 -26.54 9.47 -5.70
C ILE A 447 -28.00 9.13 -6.02
N ALA A 448 -28.61 9.82 -7.00
CA ALA A 448 -29.97 9.54 -7.45
C ALA A 448 -30.14 8.08 -7.88
N ASN A 449 -29.22 7.59 -8.72
CA ASN A 449 -29.20 6.20 -9.16
C ASN A 449 -29.10 5.23 -7.99
N THR A 450 -28.19 5.47 -7.05
CA THR A 450 -28.01 4.58 -5.91
C THR A 450 -29.25 4.56 -5.02
N LYS A 451 -29.85 5.73 -4.74
CA LYS A 451 -31.11 5.80 -3.98
C LYS A 451 -32.21 4.98 -4.63
N GLN A 452 -32.35 5.05 -5.96
CA GLN A 452 -33.29 4.22 -6.70
C GLN A 452 -33.01 2.72 -6.53
N VAL A 453 -31.75 2.29 -6.71
CA VAL A 453 -31.35 0.89 -6.56
C VAL A 453 -31.63 0.38 -5.14
N MET A 454 -31.50 1.24 -4.13
CA MET A 454 -31.78 0.93 -2.72
C MET A 454 -33.25 1.10 -2.32
N GLY A 455 -34.13 1.58 -3.21
CA GLY A 455 -35.53 1.87 -2.88
C GLY A 455 -35.74 3.08 -1.95
N LEU A 456 -34.76 3.98 -1.85
CA LEU A 456 -34.84 5.21 -1.06
C LEU A 456 -35.60 6.31 -1.80
N ALA A 457 -36.24 7.21 -1.06
CA ALA A 457 -37.01 8.32 -1.62
C ALA A 457 -36.14 9.24 -2.49
N ALA A 458 -36.66 9.61 -3.64
CA ALA A 458 -36.04 10.60 -4.52
C ALA A 458 -36.13 12.00 -3.90
N SER A 459 -35.17 12.87 -4.24
CA SER A 459 -35.22 14.29 -3.89
C SER A 459 -35.12 15.15 -5.15
N ALA A 460 -35.66 16.38 -5.08
CA ALA A 460 -35.56 17.34 -6.18
C ALA A 460 -34.10 17.73 -6.49
N GLN A 461 -33.17 17.56 -5.55
CA GLN A 461 -31.74 17.87 -5.70
C GLN A 461 -30.96 16.73 -6.38
N GLU A 462 -31.55 15.54 -6.49
CA GLU A 462 -30.93 14.34 -7.07
C GLU A 462 -31.90 13.71 -8.09
N PRO A 463 -32.15 14.38 -9.24
CA PRO A 463 -33.16 13.95 -10.18
C PRO A 463 -32.78 12.63 -10.85
N LEU A 464 -33.73 11.70 -10.87
CA LEU A 464 -33.55 10.43 -11.56
C LEU A 464 -33.60 10.63 -13.07
N CYS A 465 -32.47 10.44 -13.75
CA CYS A 465 -32.36 10.68 -15.18
C CYS A 465 -32.75 9.43 -15.97
N GLN A 466 -34.01 9.31 -16.40
CA GLN A 466 -34.51 8.20 -17.24
C GLN A 466 -34.52 8.54 -18.73
N HIS A 467 -33.47 9.18 -19.26
CA HIS A 467 -33.45 9.53 -20.68
C HIS A 467 -32.86 8.39 -21.53
N ARG A 468 -33.73 7.71 -22.30
CA ARG A 468 -33.35 6.69 -23.31
C ARG A 468 -32.51 7.25 -24.49
N ARG A 469 -32.40 8.57 -24.61
CA ARG A 469 -31.60 9.28 -25.63
C ARG A 469 -30.61 10.21 -24.93
N ALA A 470 -29.60 9.65 -24.29
CA ALA A 470 -28.48 10.42 -23.75
C ALA A 470 -27.24 10.15 -24.61
N GLU A 471 -26.77 11.16 -25.34
CA GLU A 471 -25.42 11.11 -25.93
C GLU A 471 -24.39 11.20 -24.80
N ARG A 472 -23.34 10.39 -24.90
CA ARG A 472 -22.34 10.24 -23.83
C ARG A 472 -21.33 11.38 -23.86
N GLY A 473 -21.54 12.38 -23.02
CA GLY A 473 -20.54 13.43 -22.74
C GLY A 473 -19.97 13.30 -21.33
N GLY A 474 -19.00 12.40 -21.12
CA GLY A 474 -18.24 12.39 -19.87
C GLY A 474 -17.09 13.40 -19.92
N ALA A 475 -17.26 14.59 -19.36
CA ALA A 475 -16.16 15.54 -19.19
C ALA A 475 -15.26 15.10 -18.01
N GLY A 476 -14.29 14.22 -18.27
CA GLY A 476 -13.30 13.80 -17.27
C GLY A 476 -12.71 12.40 -17.50
N ARG A 477 -11.51 12.14 -16.95
CA ARG A 477 -10.78 10.85 -17.07
C ARG A 477 -10.61 10.11 -15.73
N GLY A 478 -11.47 10.37 -14.74
CA GLY A 478 -11.41 9.77 -13.39
C GLY A 478 -12.44 8.65 -13.16
N ASP A 479 -12.35 8.01 -11.99
CA ASP A 479 -13.28 6.93 -11.58
C ASP A 479 -14.74 7.38 -11.61
N THR A 480 -15.02 8.61 -11.16
CA THR A 480 -16.36 9.20 -11.21
C THR A 480 -16.92 9.24 -12.63
N ALA A 481 -16.12 9.64 -13.62
CA ALA A 481 -16.56 9.67 -15.02
C ALA A 481 -16.87 8.26 -15.54
N MET A 482 -16.01 7.28 -15.21
CA MET A 482 -16.23 5.88 -15.57
C MET A 482 -17.48 5.29 -14.92
N ASP A 483 -17.75 5.66 -13.67
CA ASP A 483 -18.92 5.24 -12.92
C ASP A 483 -20.21 5.86 -13.48
N CYS A 484 -20.17 7.14 -13.89
CA CYS A 484 -21.27 7.80 -14.60
C CYS A 484 -21.57 7.10 -15.93
N VAL A 485 -20.55 6.87 -16.78
CA VAL A 485 -20.72 6.22 -18.09
C VAL A 485 -21.30 4.82 -17.94
N ARG A 486 -20.79 4.03 -17.00
CA ARG A 486 -21.26 2.65 -16.76
C ARG A 486 -22.66 2.60 -16.14
N THR A 487 -23.04 3.61 -15.39
CA THR A 487 -24.40 3.76 -14.85
C THR A 487 -25.38 4.15 -15.95
N ALA A 488 -25.04 5.15 -16.78
CA ALA A 488 -25.87 5.55 -17.92
C ALA A 488 -26.10 4.39 -18.91
N LEU A 489 -25.07 3.58 -19.17
CA LEU A 489 -25.18 2.36 -19.98
C LEU A 489 -26.23 1.38 -19.45
N ARG A 490 -26.34 1.23 -18.13
CA ARG A 490 -27.30 0.32 -17.48
C ARG A 490 -28.73 0.83 -17.52
N HIS A 491 -28.90 2.15 -17.64
CA HIS A 491 -30.20 2.78 -17.92
C HIS A 491 -30.61 2.73 -19.40
N GLY A 492 -29.82 2.07 -20.24
CA GLY A 492 -30.14 1.88 -21.67
C GLY A 492 -29.70 3.03 -22.57
N ALA A 493 -28.75 3.87 -22.13
CA ALA A 493 -28.16 4.90 -23.00
C ALA A 493 -27.47 4.27 -24.23
N ALA A 494 -27.82 4.77 -25.43
CA ALA A 494 -27.23 4.35 -26.70
C ALA A 494 -25.72 4.70 -26.78
N ARG A 495 -25.02 4.14 -27.79
CA ARG A 495 -23.59 4.39 -28.04
C ARG A 495 -23.32 5.76 -28.61
#